data_AF-A0A6N6K634-F1
#
_entry.id   AF-A0A6N6K634-F1
#
_cell.length_a   1.000
_cell.length_b   1.000
_cell.length_c   1.000
_cell.angle_alpha   90.00
_cell.angle_beta   90.00
_cell.angle_gamma   90.00
#
_symmetry.space_group_name_H-M   'P 1'
#
loop_
_entity.id
_entity.type
_entity.pdbx_description
1 polymer ?
#
loop_
_entity_poly.entity_id
_entity_poly.type
_entity_poly.pdbx_seq_one_letter_code
_entity_poly.pdbx_strand_id
1 'polypeptide(L)' 'MSVYIDDETTLVLNRLREEIRQRYEREGIPGNAPTIGWLARSLLREKLGMAPAKNDAPGAL' A
#
# COMPACT_ATOMS: atom_id res chain seq x y z
N MET A 1 10.84 4.38 15.84
CA MET A 1 9.47 4.56 16.37
C MET A 1 8.58 3.69 15.50
N SER A 2 8.10 2.56 16.01
CA SER A 2 7.23 1.65 15.23
C SER A 2 5.79 2.14 15.35
N VAL A 3 5.12 2.34 14.23
CA VAL A 3 3.71 2.74 14.21
C VAL A 3 2.90 1.46 14.38
N TYR A 4 2.18 1.36 15.50
CA TYR A 4 1.25 0.26 15.72
C TYR A 4 0.02 0.45 14.85
N ILE A 5 -0.30 -0.54 14.02
CA ILE A 5 -1.53 -0.65 13.27
C ILE A 5 -2.32 -1.77 13.94
N ASP A 6 -3.57 -1.52 14.31
CA ASP A 6 -4.43 -2.54 14.91
C ASP A 6 -4.74 -3.68 13.93
N ASP A 7 -5.22 -4.79 14.47
CA ASP A 7 -5.45 -6.02 13.70
C ASP A 7 -6.52 -5.85 12.62
N GLU A 8 -7.55 -5.03 12.87
CA GLU A 8 -8.64 -4.80 11.92
C GLU A 8 -8.15 -3.95 10.74
N THR A 9 -7.43 -2.87 11.01
CA THR A 9 -6.79 -2.06 9.98
C THR A 9 -5.78 -2.87 9.18
N THR A 10 -5.02 -3.75 9.83
CA THR A 10 -4.08 -4.67 9.17
C THR A 10 -4.81 -5.63 8.22
N LEU A 11 -5.96 -6.18 8.63
CA LEU A 11 -6.79 -7.05 7.80
C LEU A 11 -7.30 -6.31 6.55
N VAL A 12 -7.81 -5.09 6.73
CA VAL A 12 -8.33 -4.27 5.62
C VAL A 12 -7.21 -3.92 4.62
N LEU A 13 -6.04 -3.54 5.10
CA LEU A 13 -4.89 -3.25 4.23
C LEU A 13 -4.40 -4.50 3.48
N ASN A 14 -4.44 -5.68 4.09
CA ASN A 14 -4.12 -6.93 3.41
C ASN A 14 -5.13 -7.27 2.31
N ARG A 15 -6.42 -7.00 2.54
CA ARG A 15 -7.46 -7.17 1.52
C ARG A 15 -7.23 -6.23 0.34
N LEU A 16 -6.97 -4.96 0.60
CA LEU A 16 -6.65 -3.97 -0.44
C LEU A 16 -5.39 -4.37 -1.23
N ARG A 17 -4.35 -4.86 -0.55
CA ARG A 17 -3.14 -5.37 -1.20
C ARG A 17 -3.46 -6.48 -2.20
N GLU A 18 -4.33 -7.41 -1.83
CA GLU A 18 -4.73 -8.52 -2.68
C GLU A 18 -5.55 -8.07 -3.89
N GLU A 19 -6.46 -7.11 -3.71
CA GLU A 19 -7.22 -6.51 -4.82
C GLU A 19 -6.29 -5.82 -5.83
N ILE A 20 -5.28 -5.09 -5.35
CA ILE A 20 -4.27 -4.45 -6.21
C ILE A 20 -3.40 -5.51 -6.91
N ARG A 21 -3.01 -6.58 -6.21
CA ARG A 21 -2.25 -7.69 -6.79
C ARG A 21 -3.02 -8.33 -7.95
N GLN A 22 -4.30 -8.66 -7.74
CA GLN A 22 -5.15 -9.23 -8.78
C GLN A 22 -5.33 -8.29 -9.97
N ARG A 23 -5.44 -6.98 -9.71
CA ARG A 23 -5.50 -5.98 -10.77
C ARG A 23 -4.20 -5.95 -11.58
N TYR A 24 -3.04 -5.94 -10.93
CA TYR A 24 -1.74 -5.96 -11.59
C TYR A 24 -1.55 -7.22 -12.44
N GLU A 25 -1.98 -8.38 -11.95
CA GLU A 25 -1.98 -9.63 -12.74
C GLU A 25 -2.83 -9.51 -14.01
N ARG A 26 -4.03 -8.92 -13.92
CA ARG A 26 -4.90 -8.69 -15.08
C ARG A 26 -4.30 -7.70 -16.08
N GLU A 27 -3.60 -6.69 -15.60
CA GLU A 27 -2.95 -5.66 -16.42
C GLU A 27 -1.56 -6.11 -16.95
N GLY A 28 -1.11 -7.33 -16.61
CA GLY A 28 0.19 -7.86 -17.02
C GLY A 28 1.37 -7.13 -16.38
N ILE A 29 1.14 -6.45 -15.25
CA ILE A 29 2.18 -5.73 -14.49
C ILE A 29 2.89 -6.74 -13.60
N PRO A 30 4.20 -7.01 -13.82
CA PRO A 30 4.90 -8.04 -13.07
C PRO A 30 5.09 -7.65 -11.60
N GLY A 31 4.49 -8.44 -10.70
CA GLY A 31 5.18 -8.98 -9.53
C GLY A 31 5.51 -8.08 -8.35
N ASN A 32 4.92 -6.89 -8.19
CA ASN A 32 5.09 -6.13 -6.93
C ASN A 32 3.74 -5.70 -6.36
N ALA A 33 3.11 -6.62 -5.61
CA ALA A 33 2.06 -6.24 -4.69
C ALA A 33 2.66 -5.23 -3.68
N PRO A 34 2.02 -4.07 -3.47
CA PRO A 34 2.57 -3.05 -2.59
C PRO A 34 2.69 -3.55 -1.15
N THR A 35 3.70 -3.08 -0.41
CA THR A 35 3.81 -3.35 1.02
C THR A 35 2.66 -2.68 1.77
N ILE A 36 2.27 -3.25 2.92
CA ILE A 36 1.25 -2.66 3.79
C ILE A 36 1.66 -1.26 4.25
N GLY A 37 2.95 -1.08 4.57
CA GLY A 37 3.50 0.22 4.93
C GLY A 37 3.37 1.24 3.80
N TRP A 38 3.65 0.86 2.56
CA TRP A 38 3.44 1.74 1.41
C TRP A 38 1.95 2.07 1.22
N LEU A 39 1.05 1.08 1.29
CA LEU A 39 -0.39 1.31 1.15
C LEU A 39 -0.92 2.28 2.19
N ALA A 40 -0.57 2.08 3.47
CA ALA A 40 -1.00 2.96 4.55
C ALA A 40 -0.51 4.40 4.34
N ARG A 41 0.76 4.57 3.95
CA ARG A 41 1.33 5.90 3.66
C ARG A 41 0.68 6.55 2.43
N SER A 42 0.42 5.79 1.37
CA SER A 42 -0.24 6.27 0.16
C SER A 42 -1.65 6.76 0.45
N LEU A 43 -2.45 5.97 1.18
CA LEU A 43 -3.81 6.35 1.59
C LEU A 43 -3.80 7.59 2.49
N LEU A 44 -2.88 7.68 3.44
CA LEU A 44 -2.78 8.84 4.33
C LEU A 44 -2.45 10.11 3.54
N ARG A 45 -1.50 10.04 2.59
CA ARG A 45 -1.15 11.19 1.75
C ARG A 45 -2.31 11.63 0.86
N GLU A 46 -3.02 10.68 0.26
CA GLU A 46 -4.21 10.97 -0.54
C GLU A 46 -5.27 11.72 0.30
N LYS A 47 -5.57 11.23 1.51
CA LYS A 47 -6.52 11.89 2.42
C LYS A 47 -6.08 13.28 2.85
N LEU A 48 -4.78 13.52 2.98
CA LEU A 48 -4.22 14.81 3.36
C LEU A 48 -3.91 15.72 2.15
N GLY A 49 -4.21 15.31 0.92
CA GLY A 49 -3.89 16.08 -0.29
C GLY A 49 -2.39 16.25 -0.54
N MET A 50 -1.57 15.33 -0.03
CA MET A 50 -0.11 15.39 -0.15
C MET A 50 0.37 14.66 -1.40
N ALA A 51 1.38 15.22 -2.07
CA ALA A 51 2.04 14.56 -3.19
C ALA A 51 2.79 13.28 -2.74
N PRO A 52 2.93 12.26 -3.61
CA PRO A 52 3.75 11.10 -3.34
C PRO A 52 5.20 11.52 -3.03
N ALA A 53 5.83 10.86 -2.05
CA ALA A 53 7.24 11.12 -1.79
C ALA A 53 8.10 10.52 -2.92
N LYS A 54 9.15 11.24 -3.36
CA LYS A 54 10.00 10.84 -4.50
C LYS A 54 10.62 9.44 -4.40
N ASN A 55 10.79 8.93 -3.18
CA ASN A 55 11.41 7.63 -2.91
C ASN A 55 10.38 6.57 -2.43
N ASP A 56 9.09 6.84 -2.55
CA ASP A 56 8.04 5.95 -2.05
C ASP A 56 7.66 4.91 -3.11
N ALA A 57 8.48 3.86 -3.19
CA ALA A 57 8.21 2.73 -4.08
C ALA A 57 7.26 1.72 -3.42
N PRO A 58 6.36 1.06 -4.18
CA PRO A 58 5.47 0.02 -3.68
C PRO A 58 6.14 -1.09 -2.86
N GLY A 59 7.41 -1.42 -3.17
CA GLY A 59 8.20 -2.44 -2.47
C GLY A 59 9.07 -1.91 -1.32
N ALA A 60 9.03 -0.61 -1.01
CA ALA A 60 9.85 -0.04 0.05
C ALA A 60 9.30 -0.45 1.42
N LEU A 61 10.14 -1.15 2.20
CA LEU A 61 9.91 -1.49 3.61
C LEU A 61 10.02 -0.23 4.49
#